data_AF-A0AAU6F598-F1
#
_entry.id   AF-A0AAU6F598-F1
#
_cell.length_a   1.000
_cell.length_b   1.000
_cell.length_c   1.000
_cell.angle_alpha   90.00
_cell.angle_beta   90.00
_cell.angle_gamma   90.00
#
_symmetry.space_group_name_H-M   'P 1'
#
loop_
_entity.id
_entity.type
_entity.pdbx_description
1 polymer ?
#
loop_
_entity_poly.entity_id
_entity_poly.type
_entity_poly.pdbx_seq_one_letter_code
_entity_poly.pdbx_strand_id
1 'polypeptide(L)'
;MTSYERTLLPRSAPAALGVSSRAITMLLDRLEEESVECHSIMVVRRGHVIAEGWWAPYSAERVTGRGLPEYLDERLFTPMGVDHAEWDRAASGAAFGFHGLHLTTEAVAAFGELLRCGGMWGGQQLVPRAWVELATRRHIDCEWILDGTDQTDFARGYGYQFWMSRNGFHGHGSFGQRCVVVPSLDLVLAVTAQGDSQEVFDALWECLLPGMDRADSAEDDEILADLYVIATPHRVRLLVDADTGTATARWSAVPLTGLRLELHVRVPLMTRSDVA
;
A
#
# COMPACT_ATOMS: atom_id res chain seq x y z
N MET A 1 5.66 41.40 -4.93
CA MET A 1 7.13 41.32 -4.90
C MET A 1 7.50 39.90 -4.47
N THR A 2 7.95 39.12 -5.44
CA THR A 2 8.32 37.70 -5.36
C THR A 2 9.53 37.49 -4.44
N SER A 3 9.35 36.72 -3.38
CA SER A 3 10.38 36.40 -2.37
C SER A 3 10.61 34.90 -2.35
N TYR A 4 11.21 34.32 -3.38
CA TYR A 4 11.67 32.93 -3.36
C TYR A 4 12.89 32.69 -4.28
N GLU A 5 13.89 33.57 -4.23
CA GLU A 5 15.25 33.25 -4.70
C GLU A 5 16.26 33.49 -3.56
N ARG A 6 16.01 32.90 -2.38
CA ARG A 6 17.06 32.84 -1.35
C ARG A 6 17.88 31.59 -1.57
N THR A 7 18.90 31.72 -2.40
CA THR A 7 19.95 30.71 -2.52
C THR A 7 20.80 30.75 -1.24
N LEU A 8 20.76 29.67 -0.46
CA LEU A 8 21.40 29.58 0.86
C LEU A 8 22.93 29.69 0.81
N LEU A 9 23.54 29.31 -0.32
CA LEU A 9 24.97 29.35 -0.54
C LEU A 9 25.28 30.08 -1.85
N PRO A 10 26.36 30.89 -1.89
CA PRO A 10 26.84 31.50 -3.14
C PRO A 10 27.37 30.43 -4.11
N ARG A 11 27.28 30.69 -5.41
CA ARG A 11 27.79 29.81 -6.47
C ARG A 11 29.15 30.32 -6.95
N SER A 12 30.03 29.38 -7.29
CA SER A 12 31.33 29.69 -7.89
C SER A 12 31.70 28.63 -8.91
N ALA A 13 32.50 29.00 -9.91
CA ALA A 13 33.10 28.00 -10.78
C ALA A 13 34.00 27.05 -9.96
N PRO A 14 33.98 25.72 -10.22
CA PRO A 14 34.88 24.75 -9.59
C PRO A 14 36.35 25.19 -9.63
N ALA A 15 36.81 25.65 -10.80
CA ALA A 15 38.19 26.03 -11.03
C ALA A 15 38.64 27.20 -10.14
N ALA A 16 37.74 28.15 -9.85
CA ALA A 16 38.03 29.28 -8.96
C ALA A 16 38.33 28.84 -7.51
N LEU A 17 37.90 27.63 -7.13
CA LEU A 17 38.13 27.05 -5.81
C LEU A 17 39.11 25.87 -5.84
N GLY A 18 39.85 25.71 -6.94
CA GLY A 18 40.87 24.67 -7.11
C GLY A 18 40.31 23.27 -7.37
N VAL A 19 39.08 23.17 -7.89
CA VAL A 19 38.46 21.89 -8.27
C VAL A 19 38.38 21.82 -9.79
N SER A 20 38.90 20.75 -10.38
CA SER A 20 38.77 20.49 -11.81
C SER A 20 37.34 20.05 -12.15
N SER A 21 36.72 20.68 -13.16
CA SER A 21 35.41 20.22 -13.65
C SER A 21 35.45 18.76 -14.12
N ARG A 22 36.60 18.29 -14.61
CA ARG A 22 36.79 16.87 -14.99
C ARG A 22 36.63 15.92 -13.80
N ALA A 23 37.05 16.33 -12.60
CA ALA A 23 36.87 15.50 -11.40
C ALA A 23 35.38 15.39 -11.03
N ILE A 24 34.59 16.44 -11.29
CA ILE A 24 33.14 16.44 -11.09
C ILE A 24 32.47 15.52 -12.11
N THR A 25 32.86 15.59 -13.39
CA THR A 25 32.36 14.66 -14.41
C THR A 25 32.71 13.22 -14.07
N MET A 26 33.96 12.92 -13.69
CA MET A 26 34.36 11.56 -13.28
C MET A 26 33.59 11.03 -12.08
N LEU A 27 33.19 11.91 -11.15
CA LEU A 27 32.29 11.55 -10.05
C LEU A 27 30.92 11.14 -10.58
N LEU A 28 30.34 11.93 -11.49
CA LEU A 28 29.04 11.62 -12.10
C LEU A 28 29.10 10.31 -12.89
N ASP A 29 30.13 10.14 -13.73
CA ASP A 29 30.36 8.92 -14.51
C ASP A 29 30.45 7.70 -13.60
N ARG A 30 31.21 7.79 -12.49
CA ARG A 30 31.32 6.70 -11.52
C ARG A 30 30.01 6.41 -10.80
N LEU A 31 29.22 7.42 -10.44
CA LEU A 31 27.92 7.21 -9.82
C LEU A 31 26.96 6.48 -10.76
N GLU A 32 27.02 6.79 -12.05
CA GLU A 32 26.26 6.08 -13.09
C GLU A 32 26.77 4.65 -13.30
N GLU A 33 28.09 4.44 -13.40
CA GLU A 33 28.71 3.11 -13.52
C GLU A 33 28.34 2.17 -12.35
N GLU A 34 28.24 2.71 -11.13
CA GLU A 34 27.86 1.96 -9.93
C GLU A 34 26.33 1.89 -9.73
N SER A 35 25.53 2.33 -10.72
CA SER A 35 24.07 2.31 -10.68
C SER A 35 23.45 3.03 -9.47
N VAL A 36 24.06 4.14 -9.04
CA VAL A 36 23.50 4.98 -7.97
C VAL A 36 22.38 5.85 -8.53
N GLU A 37 21.14 5.57 -8.13
CA GLU A 37 19.95 6.34 -8.51
C GLU A 37 19.93 7.73 -7.84
N CYS A 38 20.72 8.66 -8.37
CA CYS A 38 20.82 10.02 -7.84
C CYS A 38 19.55 10.83 -8.13
N HIS A 39 18.82 11.23 -7.09
CA HIS A 39 17.70 12.17 -7.24
C HIS A 39 18.17 13.63 -7.40
N SER A 40 19.23 13.99 -6.69
CA SER A 40 19.86 15.31 -6.76
C SER A 40 21.29 15.25 -6.26
N ILE A 41 22.15 16.14 -6.75
CA ILE A 41 23.53 16.31 -6.29
C ILE A 41 23.82 17.78 -6.02
N MET A 42 24.60 18.06 -4.98
CA MET A 42 25.17 19.38 -4.72
C MET A 42 26.59 19.21 -4.18
N VAL A 43 27.55 19.84 -4.84
CA VAL A 43 28.96 19.82 -4.46
C VAL A 43 29.34 21.20 -3.93
N VAL A 44 29.70 21.27 -2.65
CA VAL A 44 30.09 22.51 -1.97
C VAL A 44 31.56 22.47 -1.61
N ARG A 45 32.30 23.53 -1.95
CA ARG A 45 33.70 23.71 -1.55
C ARG A 45 33.92 25.13 -1.06
N ARG A 46 34.59 25.28 0.10
CA ARG A 46 34.87 26.60 0.71
C ARG A 46 33.61 27.49 0.79
N GLY A 47 32.50 26.90 1.21
CA GLY A 47 31.22 27.59 1.39
C GLY A 47 30.49 27.97 0.10
N HIS A 48 30.98 27.58 -1.08
CA HIS A 48 30.33 27.85 -2.36
C HIS A 48 29.88 26.56 -3.04
N VAL A 49 28.71 26.59 -3.66
CA VAL A 49 28.25 25.53 -4.58
C VAL A 49 29.10 25.62 -5.84
N ILE A 50 29.72 24.50 -6.22
CA ILE A 50 30.56 24.38 -7.42
C ILE A 50 29.97 23.45 -8.48
N ALA A 51 29.02 22.58 -8.10
CA ALA A 51 28.18 21.84 -9.04
C ALA A 51 26.86 21.48 -8.35
N GLU A 52 25.78 21.46 -9.11
CA GLU A 52 24.46 21.02 -8.67
C GLU A 52 23.68 20.43 -9.84
N GLY A 53 22.79 19.48 -9.57
CA GLY A 53 22.00 18.80 -10.60
C GLY A 53 20.81 18.06 -9.99
N TRP A 54 19.74 17.97 -10.76
CA TRP A 54 18.51 17.25 -10.42
C TRP A 54 18.12 16.38 -11.61
N TRP A 55 17.88 15.11 -11.38
CA TRP A 55 17.43 14.17 -12.41
C TRP A 55 15.91 14.17 -12.47
N ALA A 56 15.33 13.98 -13.65
CA ALA A 56 13.87 13.90 -13.78
C ALA A 56 13.33 12.70 -12.95
N PRO A 57 12.18 12.84 -12.26
CA PRO A 57 11.25 13.99 -12.24
C PRO A 57 11.56 15.04 -11.15
N TYR A 58 12.70 14.95 -10.47
CA TYR A 58 13.09 15.89 -9.42
C TYR A 58 13.51 17.24 -10.00
N SER A 59 13.26 18.31 -9.25
CA SER A 59 13.70 19.65 -9.63
C SER A 59 14.12 20.44 -8.39
N ALA A 60 14.85 21.53 -8.59
CA ALA A 60 15.22 22.45 -7.52
C ALA A 60 13.98 23.13 -6.88
N GLU A 61 12.86 23.19 -7.61
CA GLU A 61 11.61 23.81 -7.20
C GLU A 61 10.52 22.76 -6.90
N ARG A 62 9.50 23.15 -6.12
CA ARG A 62 8.33 22.29 -5.89
C ARG A 62 7.42 22.36 -7.12
N VAL A 63 7.30 21.24 -7.85
CA VAL A 63 6.61 21.14 -9.16
C VAL A 63 5.13 21.58 -9.14
N THR A 64 4.42 21.43 -8.02
CA THR A 64 2.96 21.69 -7.97
C THR A 64 2.59 22.99 -7.25
N GLY A 65 3.50 23.60 -6.49
CA GLY A 65 3.19 24.72 -5.58
C GLY A 65 2.14 24.43 -4.49
N ARG A 66 1.58 23.20 -4.46
CA ARG A 66 0.51 22.72 -3.58
C ARG A 66 1.04 21.63 -2.66
N GLY A 67 0.40 21.42 -1.51
CA GLY A 67 0.68 20.26 -0.68
C GLY A 67 0.15 18.97 -1.32
N LEU A 68 0.81 17.86 -1.00
CA LEU A 68 0.48 16.54 -1.53
C LEU A 68 -0.97 16.11 -1.21
N PRO A 69 -1.49 16.28 0.03
CA PRO A 69 -2.86 15.90 0.34
C PRO A 69 -3.87 16.69 -0.49
N GLU A 70 -3.72 18.02 -0.58
CA GLU A 70 -4.67 18.85 -1.31
C GLU A 70 -4.65 18.55 -2.82
N TYR A 71 -3.50 18.10 -3.36
CA TYR A 71 -3.39 17.68 -4.75
C TYR A 71 -4.08 16.33 -5.01
N LEU A 72 -3.95 15.37 -4.09
CA LEU A 72 -4.55 14.03 -4.22
C LEU A 72 -6.04 14.01 -3.87
N ASP A 73 -6.51 14.85 -2.93
CA ASP A 73 -7.93 15.00 -2.62
C ASP A 73 -8.72 15.37 -3.87
N GLU A 74 -8.31 16.45 -4.56
CA GLU A 74 -9.01 16.94 -5.75
C GLU A 74 -8.97 15.94 -6.92
N ARG A 75 -7.83 15.29 -7.14
CA ARG A 75 -7.57 14.51 -8.36
C ARG A 75 -7.88 13.03 -8.24
N LEU A 76 -7.88 12.50 -7.02
CA LEU A 76 -7.96 11.07 -6.78
C LEU A 76 -9.04 10.74 -5.75
N PHE A 77 -8.92 11.21 -4.51
CA PHE A 77 -9.80 10.75 -3.43
C PHE A 77 -11.25 11.25 -3.59
N THR A 78 -11.47 12.54 -3.85
CA THR A 78 -12.82 13.08 -4.07
C THR A 78 -13.50 12.45 -5.29
N PRO A 79 -12.86 12.33 -6.48
CA PRO A 79 -13.47 11.59 -7.60
C PRO A 79 -13.77 10.12 -7.31
N MET A 80 -13.02 9.50 -6.38
CA MET A 80 -13.25 8.12 -5.97
C MET A 80 -14.33 7.97 -4.88
N GLY A 81 -14.77 9.06 -4.25
CA GLY A 81 -15.67 9.02 -3.09
C GLY A 81 -14.97 8.60 -1.79
N VAL A 82 -13.67 8.84 -1.68
CA VAL A 82 -12.89 8.59 -0.46
C VAL A 82 -12.93 9.84 0.41
N ASP A 83 -13.74 9.80 1.47
CA ASP A 83 -14.02 10.97 2.33
C ASP A 83 -13.07 11.12 3.53
N HIS A 84 -12.35 10.06 3.90
CA HIS A 84 -11.52 9.99 5.11
C HIS A 84 -10.08 9.57 4.81
N ALA A 85 -9.34 10.44 4.13
CA ALA A 85 -7.89 10.33 3.99
C ALA A 85 -7.20 11.20 5.03
N GLU A 86 -6.61 10.58 6.06
CA GLU A 86 -5.79 11.28 7.05
C GLU A 86 -4.32 11.07 6.74
N TRP A 87 -3.51 12.12 6.88
CA TRP A 87 -2.09 12.04 6.54
C TRP A 87 -1.23 12.67 7.62
N ASP A 88 -0.30 11.89 8.15
CA ASP A 88 0.73 12.36 9.05
C ASP A 88 1.57 13.47 8.39
N ARG A 89 1.92 14.46 9.22
CA ARG A 89 2.67 15.63 8.79
C ARG A 89 3.94 15.81 9.60
N ALA A 90 4.99 16.25 8.94
CA ALA A 90 6.19 16.74 9.59
C ALA A 90 5.88 18.03 10.36
N ALA A 91 6.78 18.43 11.26
CA ALA A 91 6.67 19.68 12.02
C ALA A 91 6.54 20.94 11.13
N SER A 92 6.98 20.86 9.87
CA SER A 92 6.81 21.91 8.86
C SER A 92 5.40 22.01 8.27
N GLY A 93 4.50 21.09 8.61
CA GLY A 93 3.15 20.95 8.04
C GLY A 93 3.08 20.15 6.73
N ALA A 94 4.23 19.74 6.18
CA ALA A 94 4.28 18.91 4.98
C ALA A 94 3.88 17.46 5.28
N ALA A 95 3.03 16.86 4.45
CA ALA A 95 2.67 15.44 4.56
C ALA A 95 3.86 14.54 4.17
N PHE A 96 3.95 13.37 4.80
CA PHE A 96 4.97 12.39 4.47
C PHE A 96 4.66 11.66 3.16
N GLY A 97 5.42 11.90 2.10
CA GLY A 97 5.15 11.32 0.78
C GLY A 97 5.37 9.81 0.64
N PHE A 98 5.92 9.14 1.66
CA PHE A 98 6.30 7.72 1.63
C PHE A 98 5.63 6.88 2.73
N HIS A 99 4.91 7.50 3.68
CA HIS A 99 4.18 6.79 4.75
C HIS A 99 3.10 7.66 5.38
N GLY A 100 2.37 7.12 6.36
CA GLY A 100 1.50 7.90 7.24
C GLY A 100 0.20 8.34 6.60
N LEU A 101 -0.16 7.73 5.47
CA LEU A 101 -1.49 7.84 4.89
C LEU A 101 -2.38 6.78 5.54
N HIS A 102 -3.47 7.24 6.15
CA HIS A 102 -4.49 6.41 6.78
C HIS A 102 -5.74 6.42 5.90
N LEU A 103 -6.13 5.23 5.47
CA LEU A 103 -7.31 4.98 4.64
C LEU A 103 -8.09 3.79 5.22
N THR A 104 -9.38 3.71 4.89
CA THR A 104 -10.16 2.48 5.14
C THR A 104 -9.66 1.36 4.23
N THR A 105 -9.81 0.10 4.67
CA THR A 105 -9.47 -1.06 3.83
C THR A 105 -10.24 -1.06 2.51
N GLU A 106 -11.48 -0.58 2.52
CA GLU A 106 -12.30 -0.36 1.32
C GLU A 106 -11.68 0.67 0.36
N ALA A 107 -11.18 1.81 0.86
CA ALA A 107 -10.52 2.80 0.03
C ALA A 107 -9.20 2.25 -0.57
N VAL A 108 -8.48 1.39 0.14
CA VAL A 108 -7.30 0.68 -0.40
C VAL A 108 -7.71 -0.31 -1.49
N ALA A 109 -8.82 -1.03 -1.33
CA ALA A 109 -9.36 -1.92 -2.35
C ALA A 109 -9.82 -1.12 -3.60
N ALA A 110 -10.52 -0.01 -3.40
CA ALA A 110 -10.93 0.90 -4.46
C ALA A 110 -9.73 1.46 -5.25
N PHE A 111 -8.62 1.78 -4.56
CA PHE A 111 -7.37 2.16 -5.21
C PHE A 111 -6.77 1.02 -6.03
N GLY A 112 -6.76 -0.21 -5.52
CA GLY A 112 -6.36 -1.39 -6.29
C GLY A 112 -7.23 -1.59 -7.53
N GLU A 113 -8.53 -1.36 -7.42
CA GLU A 113 -9.50 -1.51 -8.51
C GLU A 113 -9.32 -0.42 -9.58
N LEU A 114 -9.04 0.82 -9.17
CA LEU A 114 -8.62 1.88 -10.08
C LEU A 114 -7.41 1.44 -10.91
N LEU A 115 -6.38 0.86 -10.28
CA LEU A 115 -5.19 0.38 -10.99
C LEU A 115 -5.52 -0.81 -11.91
N ARG A 116 -6.32 -1.77 -11.44
CA ARG A 116 -6.76 -2.92 -12.23
C ARG A 116 -7.51 -2.49 -13.50
N CYS A 117 -8.33 -1.45 -13.38
CA CYS A 117 -9.06 -0.84 -14.49
C CYS A 117 -8.19 0.10 -15.37
N GLY A 118 -6.87 0.12 -15.17
CA GLY A 118 -5.94 0.96 -15.94
C GLY A 118 -6.12 2.45 -15.67
N GLY A 119 -6.44 2.81 -14.43
CA GLY A 119 -6.61 4.19 -13.97
C GLY A 119 -7.97 4.82 -14.28
N MET A 120 -8.97 4.01 -14.67
CA MET A 120 -10.34 4.44 -14.93
C MET A 120 -11.20 4.22 -13.68
N TRP A 121 -11.99 5.23 -13.30
CA TRP A 121 -12.93 5.14 -12.19
C TRP A 121 -14.25 5.84 -12.55
N GLY A 122 -15.39 5.15 -12.40
CA GLY A 122 -16.70 5.74 -12.70
C GLY A 122 -16.84 6.30 -14.12
N GLY A 123 -16.08 5.77 -15.10
CA GLY A 123 -16.03 6.29 -16.47
C GLY A 123 -15.09 7.49 -16.70
N GLN A 124 -14.38 7.96 -15.67
CA GLN A 124 -13.38 9.02 -15.76
C GLN A 124 -11.95 8.45 -15.66
N GLN A 125 -11.05 8.89 -16.53
CA GLN A 125 -9.62 8.53 -16.47
C GLN A 125 -8.91 9.40 -15.42
N LEU A 126 -8.68 8.84 -14.22
CA LEU A 126 -8.01 9.56 -13.12
C LEU A 126 -6.49 9.45 -13.21
N VAL A 127 -5.98 8.27 -13.58
CA VAL A 127 -4.54 8.02 -13.80
C VAL A 127 -4.36 7.56 -15.25
N PRO A 128 -3.43 8.11 -16.05
CA PRO A 128 -3.26 7.67 -17.42
C PRO A 128 -2.99 6.16 -17.52
N ARG A 129 -3.73 5.44 -18.37
CA ARG A 129 -3.54 3.99 -18.59
C ARG A 129 -2.08 3.62 -18.86
N ALA A 130 -1.43 4.37 -19.76
CA ALA A 130 -0.03 4.15 -20.09
C ALA A 130 0.92 4.33 -18.90
N TRP A 131 0.57 5.19 -17.92
CA TRP A 131 1.34 5.30 -16.68
C TRP A 131 1.15 4.04 -15.84
N VAL A 132 -0.10 3.57 -15.65
CA VAL A 132 -0.39 2.37 -14.84
C VAL A 132 0.39 1.19 -15.39
N GLU A 133 0.29 0.93 -16.69
CA GLU A 133 1.05 -0.12 -17.38
C GLU A 133 2.57 0.03 -17.24
N LEU A 134 3.07 1.27 -17.31
CA LEU A 134 4.49 1.56 -17.14
C LEU A 134 4.97 1.28 -15.71
N ALA A 135 4.18 1.61 -14.71
CA ALA A 135 4.59 1.50 -13.33
C ALA A 135 4.42 0.11 -12.73
N THR A 136 3.45 -0.65 -13.21
CA THR A 136 3.14 -1.99 -12.72
C THR A 136 3.87 -3.07 -13.54
N ARG A 137 4.99 -2.72 -14.19
CA ARG A 137 5.89 -3.67 -14.85
C ARG A 137 7.21 -3.78 -14.09
N ARG A 138 7.87 -4.92 -14.19
CA ARG A 138 9.21 -5.14 -13.65
C ARG A 138 10.22 -4.24 -14.36
N HIS A 139 10.90 -3.37 -13.60
CA HIS A 139 12.04 -2.60 -14.08
C HIS A 139 13.36 -3.08 -13.47
N ILE A 140 13.33 -3.61 -12.25
CA ILE A 140 14.51 -4.15 -11.56
C ILE A 140 14.24 -5.52 -10.93
N ASP A 141 15.32 -6.25 -10.71
CA ASP A 141 15.32 -7.58 -10.08
C ASP A 141 15.46 -7.44 -8.56
N CYS A 142 14.74 -8.29 -7.83
CA CYS A 142 14.69 -8.24 -6.37
C CYS A 142 15.11 -9.56 -5.71
N GLU A 143 15.79 -10.45 -6.42
CA GLU A 143 16.26 -11.75 -5.86
C GLU A 143 17.18 -11.57 -4.64
N TRP A 144 17.86 -10.43 -4.54
CA TRP A 144 18.69 -10.06 -3.39
C TRP A 144 17.93 -9.98 -2.05
N ILE A 145 16.60 -9.86 -2.08
CA ILE A 145 15.75 -9.87 -0.88
C ILE A 145 15.66 -11.27 -0.24
N LEU A 146 15.95 -12.32 -1.00
CA LEU A 146 15.94 -13.71 -0.52
C LEU A 146 17.16 -14.00 0.36
N ASP A 147 17.39 -13.23 1.43
CA ASP A 147 18.45 -13.43 2.42
C ASP A 147 18.06 -14.55 3.40
N GLY A 148 17.87 -15.76 2.88
CA GLY A 148 17.49 -16.94 3.66
C GLY A 148 16.06 -16.92 4.22
N THR A 149 15.23 -15.95 3.81
CA THR A 149 13.81 -15.82 4.18
C THR A 149 12.92 -16.07 2.96
N ASP A 150 11.75 -16.68 3.17
CA ASP A 150 10.78 -16.85 2.08
C ASP A 150 10.08 -15.52 1.81
N GLN A 151 10.51 -14.87 0.73
CA GLN A 151 9.92 -13.64 0.21
C GLN A 151 9.69 -13.78 -1.30
N THR A 152 9.22 -14.96 -1.70
CA THR A 152 9.11 -15.37 -3.09
C THR A 152 8.31 -14.38 -3.95
N ASP A 153 7.28 -13.73 -3.40
CA ASP A 153 6.53 -12.71 -4.13
C ASP A 153 7.33 -11.41 -4.30
N PHE A 154 8.00 -10.90 -3.27
CA PHE A 154 8.80 -9.67 -3.38
C PHE A 154 9.97 -9.82 -4.35
N ALA A 155 10.54 -11.02 -4.43
CA ALA A 155 11.67 -11.30 -5.31
C ALA A 155 11.31 -11.21 -6.81
N ARG A 156 10.02 -11.12 -7.16
CA ARG A 156 9.56 -11.08 -8.56
C ARG A 156 9.90 -9.78 -9.28
N GLY A 157 10.40 -8.78 -8.55
CA GLY A 157 10.92 -7.53 -9.09
C GLY A 157 10.14 -6.32 -8.61
N TYR A 158 10.59 -5.14 -9.03
CA TYR A 158 9.98 -3.87 -8.62
C TYR A 158 9.69 -2.96 -9.81
N GLY A 159 8.56 -2.28 -9.71
CA GLY A 159 8.04 -1.30 -10.65
C GLY A 159 8.19 0.12 -10.12
N TYR A 160 7.39 1.08 -10.59
CA TYR A 160 7.37 2.41 -10.00
C TYR A 160 6.44 2.45 -8.79
N GLN A 161 7.02 2.23 -7.61
CA GLN A 161 6.31 2.17 -6.32
C GLN A 161 5.43 0.92 -6.11
N PHE A 162 5.56 -0.10 -6.97
CA PHE A 162 4.83 -1.37 -6.87
C PHE A 162 5.78 -2.55 -6.91
N TRP A 163 5.56 -3.52 -6.03
CA TRP A 163 6.23 -4.81 -6.09
C TRP A 163 5.54 -5.71 -7.10
N MET A 164 6.29 -6.49 -7.84
CA MET A 164 5.72 -7.58 -8.62
C MET A 164 5.41 -8.76 -7.70
N SER A 165 4.51 -9.65 -8.12
CA SER A 165 4.22 -10.90 -7.39
C SER A 165 4.16 -12.08 -8.37
N ARG A 166 3.98 -13.30 -7.84
CA ARG A 166 3.78 -14.50 -8.68
C ARG A 166 2.59 -14.29 -9.62
N ASN A 167 1.55 -13.64 -9.12
CA ASN A 167 0.39 -13.21 -9.88
C ASN A 167 0.22 -11.69 -9.70
N GLY A 168 0.34 -10.93 -10.79
CA GLY A 168 0.11 -9.49 -10.79
C GLY A 168 1.18 -8.65 -10.07
N PHE A 169 0.74 -7.62 -9.37
CA PHE A 169 1.57 -6.66 -8.65
C PHE A 169 0.89 -6.23 -7.33
N HIS A 170 1.63 -5.58 -6.43
CA HIS A 170 1.09 -5.15 -5.16
C HIS A 170 1.77 -3.91 -4.56
N GLY A 171 0.97 -3.18 -3.77
CA GLY A 171 1.47 -2.23 -2.78
C GLY A 171 1.78 -2.95 -1.47
N HIS A 172 2.89 -2.54 -0.84
CA HIS A 172 3.35 -3.08 0.43
C HIS A 172 3.50 -1.97 1.47
N GLY A 173 2.95 -2.20 2.66
CA GLY A 173 3.32 -1.46 3.87
C GLY A 173 3.80 -2.41 4.96
N SER A 174 4.67 -1.88 5.84
CA SER A 174 5.17 -2.60 7.01
C SER A 174 4.03 -3.14 7.88
N PHE A 175 4.31 -4.26 8.55
CA PHE A 175 3.36 -4.94 9.45
C PHE A 175 2.12 -5.53 8.77
N GLY A 176 2.15 -5.77 7.45
CA GLY A 176 1.10 -6.55 6.78
C GLY A 176 0.07 -5.74 6.00
N GLN A 177 0.40 -4.49 5.60
CA GLN A 177 -0.51 -3.70 4.76
C GLN A 177 -0.35 -4.12 3.30
N ARG A 178 -1.44 -4.46 2.63
CA ARG A 178 -1.43 -4.99 1.26
C ARG A 178 -2.54 -4.40 0.40
N CYS A 179 -2.17 -4.13 -0.84
CA CYS A 179 -3.08 -3.95 -1.95
C CYS A 179 -2.54 -4.82 -3.10
N VAL A 180 -3.09 -6.01 -3.29
CA VAL A 180 -2.68 -6.96 -4.33
C VAL A 180 -3.65 -6.84 -5.49
N VAL A 181 -3.12 -6.70 -6.70
CA VAL A 181 -3.90 -6.56 -7.93
C VAL A 181 -3.47 -7.65 -8.89
N VAL A 182 -4.43 -8.46 -9.34
CA VAL A 182 -4.21 -9.55 -10.29
C VAL A 182 -5.08 -9.33 -11.53
N PRO A 183 -4.61 -8.55 -12.52
CA PRO A 183 -5.43 -8.17 -13.67
C PRO A 183 -5.94 -9.36 -14.49
N SER A 184 -5.16 -10.45 -14.57
CA SER A 184 -5.54 -11.66 -15.31
C SER A 184 -6.73 -12.41 -14.71
N LEU A 185 -7.14 -12.07 -13.48
CA LEU A 185 -8.23 -12.71 -12.74
C LEU A 185 -9.33 -11.72 -12.35
N ASP A 186 -9.29 -10.49 -12.87
CA ASP A 186 -10.23 -9.43 -12.47
C ASP A 186 -10.25 -9.17 -10.94
N LEU A 187 -9.12 -9.42 -10.25
CA LEU A 187 -9.09 -9.53 -8.78
C LEU A 187 -8.28 -8.42 -8.12
N VAL A 188 -8.79 -7.92 -6.99
CA VAL A 188 -8.10 -7.06 -6.03
C VAL A 188 -8.27 -7.63 -4.61
N LEU A 189 -7.19 -7.67 -3.85
CA LEU A 189 -7.20 -7.99 -2.42
C LEU A 189 -6.60 -6.82 -1.63
N ALA A 190 -7.34 -6.28 -0.67
CA ALA A 190 -6.81 -5.34 0.31
C ALA A 190 -6.77 -5.98 1.70
N VAL A 191 -5.63 -5.87 2.37
CA VAL A 191 -5.45 -6.36 3.75
C VAL A 191 -4.79 -5.26 4.58
N THR A 192 -5.38 -4.98 5.74
CA THR A 192 -4.81 -4.12 6.78
C THR A 192 -4.64 -4.95 8.03
N ALA A 193 -3.40 -5.18 8.45
CA ALA A 193 -3.09 -6.17 9.48
C ALA A 193 -1.91 -5.74 10.37
N GLN A 194 -1.56 -6.62 11.29
CA GLN A 194 -0.32 -6.62 12.05
C GLN A 194 0.29 -8.03 11.96
N GLY A 195 1.34 -8.23 11.16
CA GLY A 195 1.92 -9.57 10.95
C GLY A 195 2.95 -9.69 9.83
N ASP A 196 3.38 -10.93 9.56
CA ASP A 196 4.38 -11.26 8.54
C ASP A 196 3.79 -11.23 7.12
N SER A 197 4.68 -11.14 6.13
CA SER A 197 4.42 -10.60 4.82
C SER A 197 4.09 -11.64 3.75
N GLN A 198 4.64 -12.85 3.85
CA GLN A 198 4.55 -13.91 2.83
C GLN A 198 3.32 -14.81 3.03
N GLU A 199 2.93 -15.06 4.29
CA GLU A 199 1.78 -15.93 4.64
C GLU A 199 0.46 -15.46 3.99
N VAL A 200 0.25 -14.15 3.85
CA VAL A 200 -0.94 -13.59 3.19
C VAL A 200 -0.97 -13.96 1.71
N PHE A 201 0.18 -13.95 1.03
CA PHE A 201 0.26 -14.36 -0.37
C PHE A 201 0.02 -15.85 -0.53
N ASP A 202 0.63 -16.67 0.32
CA ASP A 202 0.45 -18.11 0.25
C ASP A 202 -1.01 -18.49 0.50
N ALA A 203 -1.66 -17.92 1.51
CA ALA A 203 -3.09 -18.12 1.73
C ALA A 203 -3.95 -17.68 0.53
N LEU A 204 -3.62 -16.54 -0.10
CA LEU A 204 -4.31 -16.09 -1.30
C LEU A 204 -4.16 -17.08 -2.47
N TRP A 205 -2.95 -17.56 -2.73
CA TRP A 205 -2.67 -18.43 -3.88
C TRP A 205 -3.04 -19.90 -3.65
N GLU A 206 -3.01 -20.38 -2.41
CA GLU A 206 -3.31 -21.77 -2.07
C GLU A 206 -4.79 -21.98 -1.75
N CYS A 207 -5.48 -20.97 -1.20
CA CYS A 207 -6.87 -21.11 -0.77
C CYS A 207 -7.86 -20.43 -1.73
N LEU A 208 -7.67 -19.15 -2.05
CA LEU A 208 -8.65 -18.41 -2.87
C LEU A 208 -8.50 -18.73 -4.36
N LEU A 209 -7.26 -18.70 -4.87
CA LEU A 209 -6.99 -18.86 -6.30
C LEU A 209 -7.55 -20.17 -6.90
N PRO A 210 -7.44 -21.35 -6.25
CA PRO A 210 -7.98 -22.59 -6.81
C PRO A 210 -9.51 -22.61 -6.94
N GLY A 211 -10.23 -21.78 -6.16
CA GLY A 211 -11.69 -21.68 -6.16
C GLY A 211 -12.26 -20.65 -7.15
N MET A 212 -11.42 -19.84 -7.81
CA MET A 212 -11.86 -18.86 -8.80
C MET A 212 -12.46 -19.55 -10.04
N ASP A 213 -13.53 -18.97 -10.59
CA ASP A 213 -14.25 -19.45 -11.79
C ASP A 213 -14.72 -20.92 -11.73
N ARG A 214 -14.98 -21.42 -10.51
CA ARG A 214 -15.39 -22.81 -10.24
C ARG A 214 -16.69 -22.98 -9.47
N ALA A 215 -17.51 -21.93 -9.38
CA ALA A 215 -18.83 -22.00 -8.75
C ALA A 215 -19.77 -22.89 -9.58
N ASP A 216 -19.67 -24.20 -9.38
CA ASP A 216 -20.31 -25.23 -10.20
C ASP A 216 -21.34 -26.06 -9.41
N SER A 217 -21.50 -25.82 -8.10
CA SER A 217 -22.43 -26.56 -7.25
C SER A 217 -23.17 -25.69 -6.22
N ALA A 218 -24.36 -26.14 -5.80
CA ALA A 218 -25.13 -25.48 -4.73
C ALA A 218 -24.42 -25.49 -3.36
N GLU A 219 -23.41 -26.34 -3.18
CA GLU A 219 -22.55 -26.37 -1.99
C GLU A 219 -21.60 -25.14 -1.96
N ASP A 220 -21.28 -24.53 -3.11
CA ASP A 220 -20.44 -23.33 -3.18
C ASP A 220 -21.17 -22.06 -2.68
N ASP A 221 -22.51 -22.09 -2.65
CA ASP A 221 -23.37 -21.03 -2.11
C ASP A 221 -23.77 -21.30 -0.63
N GLU A 222 -23.37 -22.43 -0.03
CA GLU A 222 -23.58 -22.67 1.39
C GLU A 222 -22.73 -21.67 2.20
N ILE A 223 -23.40 -20.75 2.90
CA ILE A 223 -22.73 -19.78 3.78
C ILE A 223 -22.02 -20.53 4.91
N LEU A 224 -20.71 -20.73 4.76
CA LEU A 224 -19.85 -21.28 5.79
C LEU A 224 -19.58 -20.21 6.84
N ALA A 225 -20.28 -20.29 7.98
CA ALA A 225 -20.05 -19.42 9.13
C ALA A 225 -19.28 -20.16 10.23
N ASP A 226 -17.97 -19.92 10.32
CA ASP A 226 -17.18 -20.37 11.45
C ASP A 226 -17.35 -19.41 12.66
N LEU A 227 -17.98 -19.91 13.71
CA LEU A 227 -18.16 -19.17 14.97
C LEU A 227 -16.99 -19.45 15.92
N TYR A 228 -16.03 -18.52 15.98
CA TYR A 228 -14.94 -18.56 16.95
C TYR A 228 -15.35 -17.89 18.26
N VAL A 229 -15.49 -18.69 19.33
CA VAL A 229 -15.78 -18.18 20.68
C VAL A 229 -14.46 -17.96 21.42
N ILE A 230 -14.00 -16.71 21.48
CA ILE A 230 -12.64 -16.34 21.93
C ILE A 230 -12.56 -16.15 23.46
N ALA A 231 -13.22 -17.03 24.22
CA ALA A 231 -12.95 -17.25 25.65
C ALA A 231 -13.38 -18.67 26.05
N THR A 232 -12.57 -19.31 26.90
CA THR A 232 -12.61 -20.70 27.40
C THR A 232 -14.01 -21.32 27.67
N PRO A 233 -14.09 -22.66 27.80
CA PRO A 233 -14.43 -23.62 26.74
C PRO A 233 -15.93 -23.56 26.36
N HIS A 234 -16.33 -22.53 25.63
CA HIS A 234 -17.73 -22.40 25.20
C HIS A 234 -17.89 -22.92 23.76
N ARG A 235 -18.43 -24.14 23.60
CA ARG A 235 -18.72 -24.74 22.29
C ARG A 235 -20.20 -24.53 21.92
N VAL A 236 -20.46 -23.82 20.83
CA VAL A 236 -21.80 -23.70 20.23
C VAL A 236 -21.91 -24.67 19.05
N ARG A 237 -23.04 -25.36 18.92
CA ARG A 237 -23.40 -26.13 17.73
C ARG A 237 -24.47 -25.37 16.96
N LEU A 238 -24.17 -25.02 15.71
CA LEU A 238 -25.12 -24.46 14.76
C LEU A 238 -25.68 -25.60 13.90
N LEU A 239 -27.00 -25.65 13.75
CA LEU A 239 -27.69 -26.47 12.77
C LEU A 239 -28.44 -25.54 11.83
N VAL A 240 -28.10 -25.56 10.55
CA VAL A 240 -28.76 -24.79 9.51
C VAL A 240 -29.68 -25.74 8.74
N ASP A 241 -30.93 -25.35 8.58
CA ASP A 241 -31.92 -26.02 7.75
C ASP A 241 -32.13 -25.14 6.51
N ALA A 242 -31.53 -25.57 5.40
CA ALA A 242 -31.51 -24.81 4.15
C ALA A 242 -32.89 -24.73 3.48
N ASP A 243 -33.73 -25.75 3.64
CA ASP A 243 -35.07 -25.81 3.05
C ASP A 243 -36.04 -24.82 3.71
N THR A 244 -35.86 -24.58 5.01
CA THR A 244 -36.70 -23.66 5.80
C THR A 244 -36.06 -22.28 6.00
N GLY A 245 -34.78 -22.12 5.66
CA GLY A 245 -34.01 -20.91 5.92
C GLY A 245 -33.84 -20.61 7.42
N THR A 246 -33.87 -21.64 8.28
CA THR A 246 -33.77 -21.47 9.72
C THR A 246 -32.44 -21.99 10.26
N ALA A 247 -31.89 -21.29 11.27
CA ALA A 247 -30.68 -21.73 11.96
C ALA A 247 -30.95 -21.87 13.47
N THR A 248 -30.55 -23.00 14.04
CA THR A 248 -30.65 -23.26 15.48
C THR A 248 -29.26 -23.34 16.08
N ALA A 249 -28.95 -22.45 17.01
CA ALA A 249 -27.72 -22.49 17.81
C ALA A 249 -27.99 -23.09 19.20
N ARG A 250 -27.15 -24.04 19.65
CA ARG A 250 -27.24 -24.64 20.99
C ARG A 250 -25.88 -24.63 21.69
N TRP A 251 -25.87 -24.23 22.97
CA TRP A 251 -24.70 -24.38 23.83
C TRP A 251 -24.46 -25.87 24.13
N SER A 252 -23.24 -26.35 23.87
CA SER A 252 -22.84 -27.72 24.23
C SER A 252 -22.49 -27.83 25.73
N ALA A 253 -22.16 -26.71 26.36
CA ALA A 253 -21.96 -26.56 27.81
C ALA A 253 -22.53 -25.21 28.24
N VAL A 254 -23.21 -25.15 29.39
CA VAL A 254 -23.90 -23.94 29.87
C VAL A 254 -22.87 -22.86 30.21
N PRO A 255 -22.97 -21.64 29.63
CA PRO A 255 -22.11 -20.52 29.98
C PRO A 255 -22.29 -20.10 31.44
N LEU A 256 -21.22 -19.62 32.09
CA LEU A 256 -21.28 -19.09 33.46
C LEU A 256 -22.23 -17.88 33.59
N THR A 257 -22.46 -17.19 32.48
CA THR A 257 -23.31 -15.99 32.35
C THR A 257 -24.78 -16.29 32.01
N GLY A 258 -25.17 -17.59 31.90
CA GLY A 258 -26.55 -18.03 31.69
C GLY A 258 -26.88 -18.52 30.27
N LEU A 259 -28.10 -19.05 30.08
CA LEU A 259 -28.52 -19.79 28.87
C LEU A 259 -28.98 -18.93 27.67
N ARG A 260 -29.17 -17.61 27.84
CA ARG A 260 -29.75 -16.74 26.81
C ARG A 260 -28.72 -16.37 25.75
N LEU A 261 -28.65 -17.20 24.70
CA LEU A 261 -27.72 -17.09 23.58
C LEU A 261 -27.87 -15.76 22.81
N GLU A 262 -29.10 -15.23 22.72
CA GLU A 262 -29.40 -13.93 22.09
C GLU A 262 -28.67 -12.74 22.72
N LEU A 263 -28.40 -12.76 24.03
CA LEU A 263 -27.66 -11.69 24.71
C LEU A 263 -26.18 -11.67 24.32
N HIS A 264 -25.65 -12.82 23.89
CA HIS A 264 -24.24 -12.97 23.49
C HIS A 264 -24.05 -12.69 21.99
N VAL A 265 -25.08 -12.87 21.17
CA VAL A 265 -25.06 -12.62 19.71
C VAL A 265 -25.46 -11.18 19.37
N ARG A 266 -26.31 -10.53 20.18
CA ARG A 266 -26.79 -9.16 19.92
C ARG A 266 -25.96 -8.06 20.58
N VAL A 267 -25.00 -8.41 21.43
CA VAL A 267 -24.08 -7.46 22.04
C VAL A 267 -22.72 -7.68 21.38
N PRO A 268 -22.31 -6.85 20.40
CA PRO A 268 -20.91 -6.79 20.04
C PRO A 268 -20.15 -6.44 21.31
N LEU A 269 -18.97 -7.02 21.50
CA LEU A 269 -17.97 -6.55 22.45
C LEU A 269 -17.70 -5.06 22.21
N MET A 270 -18.53 -4.20 22.78
CA MET A 270 -18.11 -2.90 23.24
C MET A 270 -17.60 -3.13 24.65
N THR A 271 -16.31 -2.88 24.82
CA THR A 271 -15.76 -2.35 26.05
C THR A 271 -16.74 -1.32 26.62
N ARG A 272 -17.50 -1.74 27.64
CA ARG A 272 -18.27 -0.83 28.47
C ARG A 272 -17.26 -0.05 29.31
N SER A 273 -17.17 1.26 29.12
CA SER A 273 -16.33 2.15 29.92
C SER A 273 -16.87 2.41 31.34
N ASP A 274 -18.04 1.85 31.68
CA ASP A 274 -18.73 2.02 32.97
C ASP A 274 -18.50 0.86 33.95
N VAL A 275 -17.54 -0.03 33.69
CA VAL A 275 -17.04 -1.00 34.68
C VAL A 275 -15.54 -0.77 34.87
N ALA A 276 -15.25 0.32 35.57
CA ALA A 276 -14.04 0.49 36.40
C ALA A 276 -14.50 0.48 37.86
#